data_AF-A0A1F6YSN0-F1
#
_entry.id   AF-A0A1F6YSN0-F1
#
_cell.length_a   1.000
_cell.length_b   1.000
_cell.length_c   1.000
_cell.angle_alpha   90.00
_cell.angle_beta   90.00
_cell.angle_gamma   90.00
#
_symmetry.space_group_name_H-M   'P 1'
#
loop_
_entity.id
_entity.type
_entity.pdbx_description
1 polymer ?
#
loop_
_entity_poly.entity_id
_entity_poly.type
_entity_poly.pdbx_seq_one_letter_code
_entity_poly.pdbx_strand_id
1 'polypeptide(L)'
;MAQTVINFNTDAKLKSEAKQVLDEMGLNFSIALNAYLRRLIIEKRIEFTVPEIPNARLIKAFKDAEKEYKSGKMKVYKTHEDLEKHLLSL
;
A
#
# COMPACT_ATOMS: atom_id res chain seq x y z
N MET A 1 27.58 -12.82 18.16
CA MET A 1 26.14 -12.68 18.47
C MET A 1 25.52 -14.06 18.40
N ALA A 2 24.64 -14.43 19.34
CA ALA A 2 23.97 -15.72 19.32
C ALA A 2 23.05 -15.81 18.09
N GLN A 3 23.17 -16.87 17.31
CA GLN A 3 22.30 -17.14 16.18
C GLN A 3 21.06 -17.89 16.69
N THR A 4 19.88 -17.39 16.37
CA THR A 4 18.61 -18.02 16.72
C THR A 4 17.92 -18.49 15.45
N VAL A 5 17.32 -19.68 15.51
CA VAL A 5 16.56 -20.26 14.40
C VAL A 5 15.08 -19.91 14.60
N ILE A 6 14.44 -19.40 13.55
CA ILE A 6 13.00 -19.14 13.50
C ILE A 6 12.37 -20.15 12.54
N ASN A 7 11.46 -20.97 13.04
CA ASN A 7 10.65 -21.87 12.23
C ASN A 7 9.26 -21.25 12.03
N PHE A 8 8.79 -21.22 10.78
CA PHE A 8 7.45 -20.79 10.43
C PHE A 8 6.81 -21.77 9.46
N ASN A 9 5.51 -22.01 9.64
CA ASN A 9 4.73 -22.85 8.74
C ASN A 9 4.11 -22.00 7.64
N THR A 10 4.12 -22.50 6.41
CA THR A 10 3.57 -21.83 5.24
C THR A 10 3.15 -22.86 4.19
N ASP A 11 2.39 -22.43 3.20
CA ASP A 11 2.00 -23.28 2.09
C ASP A 11 3.19 -23.58 1.16
N ALA A 12 3.26 -24.80 0.63
CA ALA A 12 4.37 -25.24 -0.21
C ALA A 12 4.45 -24.47 -1.54
N LYS A 13 3.30 -24.13 -2.15
CA LYS A 13 3.25 -23.35 -3.38
C LYS A 13 3.68 -21.91 -3.10
N LEU A 14 3.18 -21.30 -2.03
CA LEU A 14 3.58 -19.95 -1.61
C LEU A 14 5.09 -19.85 -1.37
N LYS A 15 5.69 -20.84 -0.70
CA LYS A 15 7.15 -20.90 -0.49
C LYS A 15 7.92 -20.98 -1.81
N SER A 16 7.46 -21.79 -2.75
CA SER A 16 8.11 -21.97 -4.05
C SER A 16 8.07 -20.69 -4.88
N GLU A 17 6.91 -20.04 -4.96
CA GLU A 17 6.72 -18.78 -5.69
C GLU A 17 7.58 -17.66 -5.07
N ALA A 18 7.56 -17.52 -3.75
CA ALA A 18 8.39 -16.54 -3.05
C ALA A 18 9.89 -16.79 -3.27
N LYS A 19 10.33 -18.06 -3.31
CA LYS A 19 11.72 -18.40 -3.59
C LYS A 19 12.14 -17.93 -4.98
N GLN A 20 11.31 -18.18 -5.99
CA GLN A 20 11.61 -17.77 -7.37
C GLN A 20 11.79 -16.24 -7.47
N VAL A 21 10.88 -15.46 -6.88
CA VAL A 21 10.96 -13.99 -6.86
C VAL A 21 12.24 -13.52 -6.16
N LEU A 22 12.59 -14.11 -5.02
CA LEU A 22 13.81 -13.75 -4.31
C LEU A 22 15.07 -14.11 -5.11
N ASP A 23 15.10 -15.27 -5.76
CA ASP A 23 16.22 -15.70 -6.60
C ASP A 23 16.41 -14.77 -7.81
N GLU A 24 15.33 -14.32 -8.46
CA GLU A 24 15.35 -13.32 -9.54
C GLU A 24 15.94 -11.98 -9.06
N MET A 25 15.76 -11.63 -7.78
CA MET A 25 16.35 -10.46 -7.13
C MET A 25 17.78 -10.70 -6.60
N GLY A 26 18.31 -11.93 -6.69
CA GLY A 26 19.61 -12.30 -6.12
C GLY A 26 19.61 -12.38 -4.59
N LEU A 27 18.45 -12.60 -3.98
CA LEU A 27 18.23 -12.63 -2.54
C LEU A 27 17.88 -14.05 -2.06
N ASN A 28 18.13 -14.33 -0.78
CA ASN A 28 17.62 -15.52 -0.11
C ASN A 28 16.62 -15.13 1.00
N PHE A 29 15.85 -16.11 1.49
CA PHE A 29 14.88 -15.88 2.56
C PHE A 29 15.48 -15.25 3.82
N SER A 30 16.69 -15.65 4.21
CA SER A 30 17.35 -15.10 5.40
C SER A 30 17.61 -13.60 5.25
N ILE A 31 18.04 -13.14 4.08
CA ILE A 31 18.26 -11.72 3.81
C ILE A 31 16.92 -10.98 3.83
N ALA A 32 15.93 -11.49 3.10
CA ALA A 32 14.61 -10.86 2.99
C ALA A 32 13.89 -10.75 4.35
N LEU A 33 13.82 -11.84 5.12
CA LEU A 33 13.15 -11.87 6.41
C LEU A 33 13.87 -10.99 7.44
N ASN A 34 15.21 -11.00 7.47
CA ASN A 34 15.95 -10.11 8.38
C ASN A 34 15.75 -8.63 8.03
N ALA A 35 15.70 -8.28 6.74
CA ALA A 35 15.40 -6.92 6.32
C ALA A 35 13.98 -6.50 6.75
N TYR A 36 13.00 -7.39 6.59
CA TYR A 36 11.63 -7.14 7.03
C TYR A 36 11.53 -6.96 8.54
N LEU A 37 12.18 -7.81 9.34
CA LEU A 37 12.18 -7.68 10.80
C LEU A 37 12.80 -6.35 11.27
N ARG A 38 13.89 -5.90 10.63
CA ARG A 38 14.49 -4.59 10.92
C ARG A 38 13.52 -3.46 10.60
N ARG A 39 12.82 -3.56 9.46
CA ARG A 39 11.82 -2.57 9.05
C ARG A 39 10.64 -2.53 10.03
N LEU A 40 10.15 -3.70 10.46
CA LEU A 40 9.09 -3.82 11.46
C LEU A 40 9.48 -3.15 12.78
N ILE A 41 10.73 -3.27 13.24
CA ILE A 41 11.22 -2.60 14.45
C ILE A 41 11.20 -1.07 14.30
N ILE A 42 11.61 -0.56 13.15
CA ILE A 42 11.69 0.88 12.88
C ILE A 42 10.29 1.48 12.73
N GLU A 43 9.46 0.89 11.87
CA GLU A 43 8.16 1.46 11.51
C GLU A 43 7.06 1.14 12.52
N LYS A 44 7.25 0.10 13.36
CA LYS A 44 6.27 -0.38 14.35
C LYS A 44 4.89 -0.64 13.74
N ARG A 45 4.83 -1.02 12.46
CA ARG A 45 3.60 -1.35 11.74
C ARG A 45 3.83 -2.57 10.86
N ILE A 46 2.74 -3.28 10.57
CA ILE A 46 2.71 -4.36 9.58
C ILE A 46 1.87 -3.85 8.41
N GLU A 47 2.47 -3.82 7.22
CA GLU A 47 1.77 -3.43 6.00
C GLU A 47 1.12 -4.64 5.35
N PHE A 48 -0.19 -4.56 5.14
CA PHE A 48 -0.95 -5.51 4.34
C PHE A 48 -1.45 -4.79 3.10
N THR A 49 -0.92 -5.16 1.94
CA THR A 49 -1.39 -4.63 0.66
C THR A 49 -2.40 -5.60 0.08
N VAL A 50 -3.60 -5.11 -0.20
CA VAL A 50 -4.55 -5.77 -1.10
C VAL A 50 -4.40 -5.17 -2.49
N PRO A 51 -4.68 -5.90 -3.57
CA PRO A 51 -4.76 -5.30 -4.90
C PRO A 51 -5.66 -4.06 -4.83
N GLU A 52 -5.17 -2.92 -5.29
CA GLU A 52 -5.92 -1.65 -5.29
C GLU A 52 -7.00 -1.67 -6.38
N ILE A 53 -7.95 -2.60 -6.28
CA ILE A 53 -9.11 -2.66 -7.15
C ILE A 53 -10.12 -1.65 -6.57
N PRO A 54 -10.39 -0.52 -7.27
CA PRO A 54 -11.29 0.50 -6.74
C PRO A 54 -12.68 -0.10 -6.55
N ASN A 55 -13.27 0.07 -5.37
CA ASN A 55 -14.64 -0.36 -5.14
C ASN A 55 -15.63 0.49 -5.98
N ALA A 56 -16.88 0.04 -6.12
CA ALA A 56 -17.88 0.72 -6.95
C ALA A 56 -18.07 2.20 -6.57
N ARG A 57 -17.96 2.55 -5.28
CA ARG A 57 -18.04 3.94 -4.80
C ARG A 57 -16.86 4.76 -5.32
N LEU A 58 -15.64 4.22 -5.24
CA LEU A 58 -14.43 4.89 -5.70
C LEU A 58 -14.39 5.05 -7.22
N ILE A 59 -14.82 4.02 -7.97
CA ILE A 59 -14.98 4.11 -9.43
C ILE A 59 -15.96 5.23 -9.81
N LYS A 60 -17.09 5.33 -9.11
CA LYS A 60 -18.08 6.38 -9.36
C LYS A 60 -17.48 7.77 -9.05
N ALA A 61 -16.80 7.91 -7.92
CA ALA A 61 -16.15 9.17 -7.54
C ALA A 61 -15.15 9.65 -8.61
N PHE A 62 -14.33 8.75 -9.17
CA PHE A 62 -13.43 9.10 -10.27
C PHE A 62 -14.17 9.57 -11.52
N LYS A 63 -15.24 8.87 -11.92
CA LYS A 63 -16.06 9.25 -13.09
C LYS A 63 -16.75 10.60 -12.91
N ASP A 64 -17.27 10.87 -11.71
CA ASP A 64 -17.95 12.13 -11.42
C ASP A 64 -16.95 13.28 -11.39
N ALA A 65 -15.77 13.10 -10.78
CA ALA A 65 -14.68 14.07 -10.80
C ALA A 65 -14.20 14.38 -12.23
N GLU A 66 -14.05 13.36 -13.08
CA GLU A 66 -13.65 13.54 -14.48
C GLU A 66 -14.68 14.34 -15.28
N LYS A 67 -15.98 14.11 -15.05
CA LYS A 67 -17.06 14.89 -15.67
C LYS A 67 -17.06 16.35 -15.19
N GLU A 68 -16.88 16.58 -13.90
CA GLU A 68 -16.79 17.93 -13.33
C GLU A 68 -15.60 18.70 -13.92
N TYR A 69 -14.44 18.04 -14.04
CA TYR A 69 -13.25 18.59 -14.68
C TYR A 69 -13.51 18.97 -16.14
N LYS A 70 -14.03 18.04 -16.96
CA LYS A 70 -14.32 18.28 -18.38
C LYS A 70 -15.39 19.35 -18.61
N SER A 71 -16.35 19.47 -17.70
CA SER A 71 -17.42 20.46 -17.78
C SER A 71 -17.01 21.87 -17.30
N GLY A 72 -15.81 22.01 -16.70
CA GLY A 72 -15.36 23.27 -16.11
C GLY A 72 -16.12 23.68 -14.84
N LYS A 73 -16.99 22.80 -14.30
CA LYS A 73 -17.81 23.06 -13.11
C LYS A 73 -17.16 22.61 -11.81
N MET A 74 -15.89 22.16 -11.87
CA MET A 74 -15.14 21.79 -10.69
C MET A 74 -15.02 22.98 -9.74
N LYS A 75 -15.31 22.76 -8.46
CA LYS A 75 -15.15 23.80 -7.45
C LYS A 75 -13.68 24.11 -7.26
N VAL A 76 -13.30 25.37 -7.47
CA VAL A 76 -11.95 25.86 -7.25
C VAL A 76 -11.97 26.81 -6.07
N TYR A 77 -11.00 26.63 -5.17
CA TYR A 77 -10.81 27.48 -3.99
C TYR A 77 -9.56 28.31 -4.21
N LYS A 78 -9.65 29.62 -3.93
CA LYS A 78 -8.53 30.55 -4.13
C LYS A 78 -7.56 30.56 -2.95
N THR A 79 -8.05 30.20 -1.76
CA THR A 79 -7.28 30.20 -0.52
C THR A 79 -7.43 28.87 0.22
N HIS A 80 -6.47 28.57 1.09
CA HIS A 80 -6.54 27.40 1.96
C HIS A 80 -7.75 27.47 2.91
N GLU A 81 -8.05 28.65 3.47
CA GLU A 81 -9.18 28.87 4.38
C GLU A 81 -10.53 28.57 3.72
N ASP A 82 -10.69 28.93 2.43
CA ASP A 82 -11.93 28.65 1.69
C ASP A 82 -12.11 27.16 1.43
N LEU A 83 -11.01 26.46 1.13
CA LEU A 83 -11.02 25.00 0.96
C LEU A 83 -11.34 24.30 2.28
N GLU A 84 -10.69 24.70 3.38
CA GLU A 84 -10.90 24.13 4.70
C GLU A 84 -12.35 24.28 5.18
N LYS A 85 -12.93 25.49 5.05
CA LYS A 85 -14.35 25.73 5.35
C LYS A 85 -15.28 24.83 4.53
N HIS A 86 -14.94 24.55 3.28
CA HIS A 86 -15.74 23.64 2.47
C HIS A 86 -15.61 22.20 2.95
N LEU A 87 -14.40 21.72 3.20
CA LEU A 87 -14.16 20.34 3.64
C LEU A 87 -14.81 20.05 4.99
N LEU A 88 -14.81 21.02 5.90
CA LEU A 88 -15.48 20.91 7.21
C LEU A 88 -17.01 20.98 7.14
N SER A 89 -17.59 21.32 5.99
CA SER A 89 -19.05 21.36 5.78
C SER A 89 -19.60 20.22 4.92
N LEU A 90 -18.73 19.31 4.46
CA LEU A 90 -19.10 18.05 3.78
C LEU A 90 -19.47 16.95 4.77
#